data_AF-A0A4Q2RQ58-F1
#
_entry.id   AF-A0A4Q2RQ58-F1
#
_cell.length_a   1.000
_cell.length_b   1.000
_cell.length_c   1.000
_cell.angle_alpha   90.00
_cell.angle_beta   90.00
_cell.angle_gamma   90.00
#
_symmetry.space_group_name_H-M   'P 1'
#
loop_
_entity.id
_entity.type
_entity.pdbx_description
1 polymer ?
#
loop_
_entity_poly.entity_id
_entity_poly.type
_entity_poly.pdbx_seq_one_letter_code
_entity_poly.pdbx_strand_id
1 'polypeptide(L)'
;MFYPGKVHTISSESEGGKTWLAMSAVLDELDALNHVLYLDFEDDEGGIVGRLLTLGGNPKAIRERFHYLRPEDALGTGIHLDDLMDILRTHKPTLAVLDGVTEALTMHGMNPNDNADVAAFGRMLPRRFASAGAASVSLDHVAKSTENRGRYSIGAVHKLNGLDGAAYVLENRKPFGVGITGKSTLRIAKDRPGQLRKNALPSSSGMFWAGDLVLTSHPEGFSEVAVEAPHEASNAFQPTVYMGRIMAVINDRGPLSKRLIRAAVTGKAMTIDSALDQLILDGYLSEATPHTKLKEWVVDDVA
;
A
#
# COMPACT_ATOMS: atom_id res chain seq x y z
N MET A 1 5.80 10.15 5.23
CA MET A 1 6.31 8.93 4.56
C MET A 1 7.57 9.19 3.72
N PHE A 2 7.64 10.32 3.01
CA PHE A 2 8.79 10.65 2.14
C PHE A 2 9.64 11.78 2.74
N TYR A 3 10.88 11.87 2.31
CA TYR A 3 11.84 12.88 2.74
C TYR A 3 11.90 13.98 1.68
N PRO A 4 11.72 15.26 2.04
CA PRO A 4 11.87 16.36 1.10
C PRO A 4 13.24 16.36 0.42
N GLY A 5 13.26 16.65 -0.88
CA GLY A 5 14.47 16.70 -1.69
C GLY A 5 15.21 15.37 -1.85
N LYS A 6 14.52 14.23 -1.69
CA LYS A 6 15.07 12.88 -1.86
C LYS A 6 14.29 12.07 -2.86
N VAL A 7 14.94 11.01 -3.38
CA VAL A 7 14.34 10.06 -4.32
C VAL A 7 13.91 8.80 -3.57
N HIS A 8 12.67 8.42 -3.84
CA HIS A 8 11.93 7.33 -3.21
C HIS A 8 11.35 6.40 -4.26
N THR A 9 11.00 5.19 -3.82
CA THR A 9 10.21 4.27 -4.64
C THR A 9 9.10 3.64 -3.84
N ILE A 10 8.02 3.31 -4.53
CA ILE A 10 7.02 2.34 -4.08
C ILE A 10 6.98 1.26 -5.15
N SER A 11 7.19 0.01 -4.77
CA SER A 11 7.08 -1.10 -5.70
C SER A 11 6.13 -2.18 -5.20
N SER A 12 5.48 -2.87 -6.12
CA SER A 12 4.56 -3.96 -5.82
C SER A 12 4.36 -4.85 -7.05
N GLU A 13 3.86 -6.05 -6.83
CA GLU A 13 3.24 -6.80 -7.93
C GLU A 13 2.05 -6.00 -8.50
N SER A 14 1.58 -6.34 -9.70
CA SER A 14 0.37 -5.71 -10.26
C SER A 14 -0.78 -5.78 -9.24
N GLU A 15 -1.61 -4.74 -9.21
CA GLU A 15 -2.77 -4.63 -8.30
C GLU A 15 -2.39 -4.56 -6.81
N GLY A 16 -1.13 -4.34 -6.46
CA GLY A 16 -0.67 -4.24 -5.07
C GLY A 16 -1.02 -2.92 -4.35
N GLY A 17 -1.70 -1.98 -5.00
CA GLY A 17 -2.17 -0.73 -4.38
C GLY A 17 -1.17 0.43 -4.35
N LYS A 18 -0.13 0.43 -5.21
CA LYS A 18 0.86 1.53 -5.28
C LYS A 18 0.22 2.89 -5.49
N THR A 19 -0.67 2.96 -6.48
CA THR A 19 -1.40 4.18 -6.83
C THR A 19 -2.26 4.64 -5.66
N TRP A 20 -2.95 3.73 -4.96
CA TRP A 20 -3.73 4.08 -3.76
C TRP A 20 -2.88 4.66 -2.63
N LEU A 21 -1.73 4.05 -2.35
CA LEU A 21 -0.78 4.60 -1.37
C LEU A 21 -0.23 5.96 -1.80
N ALA A 22 0.09 6.13 -3.08
CA ALA A 22 0.54 7.40 -3.63
C ALA A 22 -0.57 8.46 -3.50
N MET A 23 -1.81 8.14 -3.85
CA MET A 23 -2.96 9.04 -3.72
C MET A 23 -3.20 9.46 -2.27
N SER A 24 -3.06 8.54 -1.30
CA SER A 24 -3.13 8.90 0.13
C SER A 24 -2.10 9.97 0.49
N ALA A 25 -0.84 9.82 0.04
CA ALA A 25 0.19 10.84 0.27
C ALA A 25 -0.07 12.14 -0.50
N VAL A 26 -0.66 12.08 -1.70
CA VAL A 26 -1.08 13.26 -2.45
C VAL A 26 -2.14 14.04 -1.66
N LEU A 27 -3.15 13.37 -1.12
CA LEU A 27 -4.20 14.01 -0.32
C LEU A 27 -3.62 14.71 0.91
N ASP A 28 -2.73 14.04 1.66
CA ASP A 28 -2.04 14.65 2.80
C ASP A 28 -1.34 15.97 2.43
N GLU A 29 -0.67 16.02 1.27
CA GLU A 29 0.00 17.23 0.79
C GLU A 29 -0.99 18.32 0.35
N LEU A 30 -2.07 17.95 -0.36
CA LEU A 30 -3.08 18.90 -0.82
C LEU A 30 -3.85 19.54 0.37
N ASP A 31 -4.12 18.75 1.40
CA ASP A 31 -4.75 19.17 2.66
C ASP A 31 -3.80 20.05 3.50
N ALA A 32 -2.50 19.79 3.43
CA ALA A 32 -1.46 20.66 3.97
C ALA A 32 -1.23 21.95 3.14
N LEU A 33 -2.08 22.20 2.13
CA LEU A 33 -2.01 23.35 1.20
C LEU A 33 -0.76 23.37 0.31
N ASN A 34 -0.09 22.23 0.15
CA ASN A 34 1.07 22.11 -0.71
C ASN A 34 0.67 21.76 -2.15
N HIS A 35 1.57 22.07 -3.08
CA HIS A 35 1.46 21.66 -4.47
C HIS A 35 2.04 20.26 -4.67
N VAL A 36 1.43 19.49 -5.55
CA VAL A 36 1.87 18.15 -5.95
C VAL A 36 2.01 18.11 -7.46
N LEU A 37 3.08 17.49 -7.94
CA LEU A 37 3.26 17.14 -9.34
C LEU A 37 3.02 15.63 -9.54
N TYR A 38 2.20 15.26 -10.52
CA TYR A 38 1.95 13.88 -10.87
C TYR A 38 2.25 13.67 -12.36
N LEU A 39 3.31 12.91 -12.67
CA LEU A 39 3.62 12.49 -14.02
C LEU A 39 3.12 11.07 -14.22
N ASP A 40 2.24 10.89 -15.20
CA ASP A 40 1.57 9.63 -15.49
C ASP A 40 1.99 9.09 -16.86
N PHE A 41 2.62 7.91 -16.85
CA PHE A 41 3.00 7.18 -18.07
C PHE A 41 2.20 5.87 -18.24
N GLU A 42 1.28 5.56 -17.32
CA GLU A 42 0.54 4.29 -17.29
C GLU A 42 -0.96 4.45 -17.59
N ASP A 43 -1.61 5.47 -17.03
CA ASP A 43 -3.07 5.65 -17.01
C ASP A 43 -3.51 6.96 -17.73
N ASP A 44 -4.74 7.40 -17.49
CA ASP A 44 -5.27 8.70 -17.93
C ASP A 44 -5.77 9.61 -16.78
N GLU A 45 -5.93 10.90 -17.08
CA GLU A 45 -6.30 11.95 -16.12
C GLU A 45 -7.62 11.65 -15.38
N GLY A 46 -8.62 11.14 -16.11
CA GLY A 46 -9.93 10.82 -15.55
C GLY A 46 -9.83 9.73 -14.48
N GLY A 47 -8.97 8.74 -14.72
CA GLY A 47 -8.64 7.70 -13.74
C GLY A 47 -8.03 8.25 -12.46
N ILE A 48 -7.02 9.13 -12.54
CA ILE A 48 -6.30 9.63 -11.36
C ILE A 48 -7.12 10.65 -10.55
N VAL A 49 -7.72 11.63 -11.22
CA VAL A 49 -8.58 12.61 -10.53
C VAL A 49 -9.80 11.92 -9.93
N GLY A 50 -10.39 10.95 -10.64
CA GLY A 50 -11.46 10.13 -10.11
C GLY A 50 -11.09 9.44 -8.80
N ARG A 51 -9.90 8.84 -8.71
CA ARG A 51 -9.42 8.19 -7.47
C ARG A 51 -9.26 9.19 -6.32
N LEU A 52 -8.72 10.39 -6.56
CA LEU A 52 -8.63 11.43 -5.53
C LEU A 52 -10.00 11.85 -5.01
N LEU A 53 -10.98 12.01 -5.91
CA LEU A 53 -12.36 12.35 -5.54
C LEU A 53 -13.04 11.20 -4.78
N THR A 54 -12.83 9.96 -5.20
CA THR A 54 -13.32 8.76 -4.49
C THR A 54 -12.80 8.70 -3.06
N LEU A 55 -11.55 9.12 -2.82
CA LEU A 55 -10.95 9.20 -1.49
C LEU A 55 -11.39 10.43 -0.67
N GLY A 56 -12.35 11.22 -1.17
CA GLY A 56 -12.86 12.41 -0.48
C GLY A 56 -12.01 13.67 -0.68
N GLY A 57 -11.09 13.67 -1.63
CA GLY A 57 -10.26 14.84 -1.94
C GLY A 57 -11.08 16.07 -2.33
N ASN A 58 -10.72 17.23 -1.78
CA ASN A 58 -11.44 18.47 -2.05
C ASN A 58 -11.27 18.91 -3.52
N PRO A 59 -12.35 19.02 -4.33
CA PRO A 59 -12.25 19.35 -5.75
C PRO A 59 -11.55 20.68 -6.04
N LYS A 60 -11.68 21.66 -5.14
CA LYS A 60 -11.00 22.95 -5.26
C LYS A 60 -9.50 22.80 -5.00
N ALA A 61 -9.11 22.04 -3.98
CA ALA A 61 -7.71 21.75 -3.68
C ALA A 61 -7.02 21.04 -4.84
N ILE A 62 -7.67 20.01 -5.40
CA ILE A 62 -7.18 19.27 -6.57
C ILE A 62 -6.95 20.25 -7.73
N ARG A 63 -7.96 21.06 -8.10
CA ARG A 63 -7.84 22.01 -9.21
C ARG A 63 -6.71 23.03 -9.03
N GLU A 64 -6.47 23.50 -7.80
CA GLU A 64 -5.50 24.56 -7.54
C GLU A 64 -4.07 24.06 -7.30
N ARG A 65 -3.91 22.81 -6.83
CA ARG A 65 -2.64 22.33 -6.28
C ARG A 65 -2.18 20.97 -6.79
N PHE A 66 -3.02 20.22 -7.50
CA PHE A 66 -2.64 18.96 -8.13
C PHE A 66 -2.29 19.19 -9.61
N HIS A 67 -0.99 19.18 -9.91
CA HIS A 67 -0.47 19.39 -11.26
C HIS A 67 -0.26 18.03 -11.94
N TYR A 68 -1.27 17.59 -12.67
CA TYR A 68 -1.21 16.35 -13.46
C TYR A 68 -0.59 16.63 -14.84
N LEU A 69 0.32 15.76 -15.26
CA LEU A 69 0.90 15.74 -16.59
C LEU A 69 0.93 14.31 -17.11
N ARG A 70 0.44 14.13 -18.33
CA ARG A 70 0.58 12.89 -19.09
C ARG A 70 1.45 13.14 -20.32
N PRO A 71 2.73 12.76 -20.28
CA PRO A 71 3.61 12.95 -21.42
C PRO A 71 3.18 12.04 -22.58
N GLU A 72 3.03 12.60 -23.77
CA GLU A 72 2.82 11.83 -25.01
C GLU A 72 4.14 11.54 -25.73
N ASP A 73 5.17 12.34 -25.43
CA ASP A 73 6.51 12.26 -26.00
C ASP A 73 7.60 12.27 -24.90
N ALA A 74 8.81 11.88 -25.29
CA ALA A 74 9.97 11.86 -24.40
C ALA A 74 10.23 13.26 -23.78
N LEU A 75 10.30 13.29 -22.45
CA LEU A 75 10.69 14.44 -21.66
C LEU A 75 12.22 14.53 -21.53
N GLY A 76 12.71 15.68 -21.06
CA GLY A 76 14.12 15.81 -20.65
C GLY A 76 15.04 16.52 -21.66
N THR A 77 14.52 16.90 -22.83
CA THR A 77 15.19 17.83 -23.76
C THR A 77 14.20 18.82 -24.36
N GLY A 78 14.70 19.98 -24.80
CA GLY A 78 13.91 20.98 -25.52
C GLY A 78 12.72 21.53 -24.73
N ILE A 79 11.68 21.93 -25.46
CA ILE A 79 10.49 22.64 -24.94
C ILE A 79 9.79 21.84 -23.83
N HIS A 80 9.67 20.52 -23.98
CA HIS A 80 9.01 19.66 -22.99
C HIS A 80 9.70 19.66 -21.62
N LEU A 81 11.03 19.83 -21.59
CA LEU A 81 11.76 20.00 -20.34
C LEU A 81 11.51 21.40 -19.75
N ASP A 82 11.46 22.44 -20.58
CA ASP A 82 11.26 23.81 -20.12
C ASP A 82 9.89 23.97 -19.46
N ASP A 83 8.82 23.42 -20.06
CA ASP A 83 7.46 23.44 -19.48
C ASP A 83 7.41 22.74 -18.11
N LEU A 84 8.03 21.55 -18.01
CA LEU A 84 8.14 20.82 -16.76
C LEU A 84 8.92 21.62 -15.70
N MET A 85 10.02 22.25 -16.10
CA MET A 85 10.83 23.07 -15.20
C MET A 85 10.09 24.32 -14.73
N ASP A 86 9.25 24.91 -15.57
CA ASP A 86 8.45 26.07 -15.22
C ASP A 86 7.35 25.73 -14.21
N ILE A 87 6.72 24.55 -14.33
CA ILE A 87 5.81 24.04 -13.29
C ILE A 87 6.55 23.88 -11.94
N LEU A 88 7.73 23.27 -11.95
CA LEU A 88 8.54 23.09 -10.74
C LEU A 88 8.94 24.43 -10.10
N ARG A 89 9.34 25.42 -10.90
CA ARG A 89 9.73 26.75 -10.40
C ARG A 89 8.56 27.57 -9.88
N THR A 90 7.42 27.51 -10.59
CA THR A 90 6.23 28.31 -10.29
C THR A 90 5.51 27.79 -9.07
N HIS A 91 5.26 26.48 -9.02
CA HIS A 91 4.42 25.87 -7.99
C HIS A 91 5.21 25.26 -6.84
N LYS A 92 6.51 24.96 -7.02
CA LYS A 92 7.39 24.40 -6.00
C LYS A 92 6.75 23.22 -5.26
N PRO A 93 6.35 22.16 -5.99
CA PRO A 93 5.66 21.04 -5.37
C PRO A 93 6.52 20.38 -4.28
N THR A 94 5.89 19.97 -3.18
CA THR A 94 6.54 19.26 -2.08
C THR A 94 6.64 17.77 -2.35
N LEU A 95 5.79 17.25 -3.23
CA LEU A 95 5.74 15.87 -3.68
C LEU A 95 5.66 15.81 -5.22
N ALA A 96 6.49 14.97 -5.81
CA ALA A 96 6.48 14.68 -7.24
C ALA A 96 6.37 13.16 -7.45
N VAL A 97 5.23 12.69 -7.94
CA VAL A 97 4.99 11.29 -8.24
C VAL A 97 5.29 11.03 -9.72
N LEU A 98 6.01 9.95 -9.99
CA LEU A 98 6.28 9.43 -11.33
C LEU A 98 5.67 8.03 -11.40
N ASP A 99 4.52 7.91 -12.06
CA ASP A 99 3.79 6.66 -12.25
C ASP A 99 4.15 6.02 -13.60
N GLY A 100 4.45 4.73 -13.62
CA GLY A 100 4.93 4.04 -14.83
C GLY A 100 6.40 4.25 -15.16
N VAL A 101 7.32 3.89 -14.26
CA VAL A 101 8.77 4.02 -14.50
C VAL A 101 9.24 3.23 -15.73
N THR A 102 8.67 2.06 -15.98
CA THR A 102 9.10 1.16 -17.06
C THR A 102 8.66 1.70 -18.43
N GLU A 103 7.43 2.19 -18.46
CA GLU A 103 6.75 2.85 -19.58
C GLU A 103 7.49 4.15 -19.91
N ALA A 104 7.83 4.93 -18.89
CA ALA A 104 8.64 6.13 -19.03
C ALA A 104 10.01 5.81 -19.63
N LEU A 105 10.76 4.84 -19.11
CA LEU A 105 12.05 4.44 -19.68
C LEU A 105 11.92 4.07 -21.17
N THR A 106 10.91 3.28 -21.52
CA THR A 106 10.67 2.84 -22.89
C THR A 106 10.32 4.01 -23.81
N MET A 107 9.46 4.94 -23.36
CA MET A 107 9.12 6.16 -24.10
C MET A 107 10.35 7.02 -24.41
N HIS A 108 11.36 7.00 -23.53
CA HIS A 108 12.62 7.73 -23.73
C HIS A 108 13.68 6.91 -24.49
N GLY A 109 13.30 5.78 -25.10
CA GLY A 109 14.21 4.91 -25.86
C GLY A 109 15.24 4.19 -24.99
N MET A 110 14.99 4.07 -23.68
CA MET A 110 15.89 3.47 -22.70
C MET A 110 15.42 2.05 -22.32
N ASN A 111 16.35 1.15 -22.02
CA ASN A 111 16.05 -0.21 -21.59
C ASN A 111 15.83 -0.27 -20.06
N PRO A 112 14.65 -0.71 -19.58
CA PRO A 112 14.36 -0.80 -18.14
C PRO A 112 15.21 -1.80 -17.37
N ASN A 113 15.86 -2.73 -18.07
CA ASN A 113 16.76 -3.74 -17.50
C ASN A 113 18.24 -3.33 -17.59
N ASP A 114 18.57 -2.24 -18.28
CA ASP A 114 19.93 -1.73 -18.35
C ASP A 114 20.22 -0.72 -17.22
N ASN A 115 21.33 -0.95 -16.52
CA ASN A 115 21.68 -0.15 -15.35
C ASN A 115 22.12 1.27 -15.69
N ALA A 116 22.77 1.46 -16.84
CA ALA A 116 23.24 2.77 -17.27
C ALA A 116 22.05 3.64 -17.68
N ASP A 117 21.09 3.04 -18.38
CA ASP A 117 19.82 3.66 -18.79
C ASP A 117 18.96 4.03 -17.59
N VAL A 118 18.74 3.12 -16.63
CA VAL A 118 18.03 3.41 -15.38
C VAL A 118 18.70 4.55 -14.60
N ALA A 119 20.03 4.58 -14.56
CA ALA A 119 20.76 5.66 -13.90
C ALA A 119 20.66 7.00 -14.65
N ALA A 120 20.67 6.97 -15.99
CA ALA A 120 20.48 8.15 -16.84
C ALA A 120 19.08 8.74 -16.65
N PHE A 121 18.05 7.91 -16.72
CA PHE A 121 16.66 8.28 -16.44
C PHE A 121 16.50 8.87 -15.03
N GLY A 122 17.10 8.23 -14.02
CA GLY A 122 17.08 8.72 -12.64
C GLY A 122 17.65 10.13 -12.50
N ARG A 123 18.70 10.49 -13.26
CA ARG A 123 19.24 11.86 -13.33
C ARG A 123 18.36 12.81 -14.13
N MET A 124 17.67 12.30 -15.14
CA MET A 124 16.84 13.08 -16.04
C MET A 124 15.55 13.57 -15.36
N LEU A 125 14.87 12.73 -14.57
CA LEU A 125 13.58 13.08 -13.97
C LEU A 125 13.60 13.03 -12.42
N PRO A 126 13.63 11.86 -11.74
CA PRO A 126 13.48 11.81 -10.27
C PRO A 126 14.45 12.71 -9.49
N ARG A 127 15.75 12.72 -9.87
CA ARG A 127 16.74 13.58 -9.20
C ARG A 127 16.51 15.06 -9.45
N ARG A 128 15.90 15.45 -10.58
CA ARG A 128 15.58 16.85 -10.84
C ARG A 128 14.46 17.33 -9.94
N PHE A 129 13.42 16.52 -9.78
CA PHE A 129 12.33 16.81 -8.84
C PHE A 129 12.86 16.93 -7.40
N ALA A 130 13.72 15.99 -7.00
CA ALA A 130 14.38 16.05 -5.70
C ALA A 130 15.25 17.31 -5.53
N SER A 131 16.02 17.68 -6.56
CA SER A 131 16.85 18.90 -6.53
C SER A 131 16.03 20.19 -6.50
N ALA A 132 14.79 20.16 -6.99
CA ALA A 132 13.83 21.26 -6.89
C ALA A 132 13.17 21.34 -5.50
N GLY A 133 13.44 20.39 -4.59
CA GLY A 133 12.95 20.37 -3.21
C GLY A 133 11.84 19.35 -2.94
N ALA A 134 11.22 18.79 -3.99
CA ALA A 134 10.16 17.80 -3.84
C ALA A 134 10.69 16.48 -3.26
N ALA A 135 9.88 15.78 -2.48
CA ALA A 135 10.04 14.34 -2.35
C ALA A 135 9.67 13.70 -3.69
N SER A 136 10.62 13.06 -4.36
CA SER A 136 10.38 12.42 -5.65
C SER A 136 10.08 10.94 -5.45
N VAL A 137 8.90 10.48 -5.86
CA VAL A 137 8.42 9.10 -5.64
C VAL A 137 8.16 8.42 -6.98
N SER A 138 8.93 7.39 -7.27
CA SER A 138 8.75 6.56 -8.46
C SER A 138 7.91 5.30 -8.14
N LEU A 139 6.83 5.08 -8.88
CA LEU A 139 6.02 3.88 -8.79
C LEU A 139 6.51 2.84 -9.79
N ASP A 140 6.82 1.65 -9.31
CA ASP A 140 7.44 0.61 -10.13
C ASP A 140 6.77 -0.76 -9.92
N HIS A 141 6.80 -1.57 -10.96
CA HIS A 141 6.33 -2.95 -10.88
C HIS A 141 7.49 -3.88 -10.51
N VAL A 142 7.28 -4.76 -9.52
CA VAL A 142 8.23 -5.87 -9.31
C VAL A 142 7.84 -7.02 -10.23
N ALA A 143 8.82 -7.55 -10.96
CA ALA A 143 8.61 -8.72 -11.80
C ALA A 143 8.19 -9.94 -10.94
N LYS A 144 7.23 -10.72 -11.45
CA LYS A 144 6.82 -12.01 -10.87
C LYS A 144 7.93 -13.05 -11.04
N SER A 145 8.99 -13.00 -10.24
CA SER A 145 9.92 -14.13 -10.13
C SER A 145 9.62 -14.89 -8.83
N THR A 146 9.20 -16.14 -8.99
CA THR A 146 8.85 -17.08 -7.92
C THR A 146 10.04 -17.45 -7.02
N GLU A 147 11.27 -17.22 -7.47
CA GLU A 147 12.49 -17.59 -6.73
C GLU A 147 13.07 -16.49 -5.84
N ASN A 148 12.65 -15.23 -5.96
CA ASN A 148 13.28 -14.12 -5.22
C ASN A 148 12.28 -13.05 -4.76
N ARG A 149 11.36 -13.43 -3.87
CA ARG A 149 10.56 -12.50 -3.04
C ARG A 149 11.39 -11.77 -1.95
N GLY A 150 12.71 -11.73 -2.11
CA GLY A 150 13.60 -10.97 -1.24
C GLY A 150 13.78 -9.54 -1.74
N ARG A 151 14.42 -8.71 -0.91
CA ARG A 151 14.94 -7.36 -1.21
C ARG A 151 15.77 -7.24 -2.51
N TYR A 152 16.01 -8.35 -3.22
CA TYR A 152 17.08 -8.55 -4.19
C TYR A 152 16.67 -9.15 -5.55
N SER A 153 15.42 -9.00 -6.01
CA SER A 153 15.14 -9.26 -7.44
C SER A 153 16.07 -8.35 -8.29
N ILE A 154 16.81 -8.94 -9.23
CA ILE A 154 18.01 -8.32 -9.84
C ILE A 154 17.74 -6.91 -10.42
N GLY A 155 16.60 -6.71 -11.09
CA GLY A 155 16.18 -5.39 -11.59
C GLY A 155 15.83 -4.39 -10.47
N ALA A 156 15.29 -4.86 -9.34
CA ALA A 156 15.01 -4.02 -8.18
C ALA A 156 16.29 -3.59 -7.45
N VAL A 157 17.34 -4.43 -7.40
CA VAL A 157 18.62 -4.11 -6.73
C VAL A 157 19.27 -2.86 -7.33
N HIS A 158 19.27 -2.74 -8.65
CA HIS A 158 19.94 -1.61 -9.32
C HIS A 158 19.14 -0.32 -9.22
N LYS A 159 17.80 -0.39 -9.35
CA LYS A 159 16.90 0.75 -9.08
C LYS A 159 17.05 1.23 -7.62
N LEU A 160 17.25 0.32 -6.67
CA LEU A 160 17.46 0.64 -5.25
C LEU A 160 18.79 1.36 -4.97
N ASN A 161 19.86 1.13 -5.76
CA ASN A 161 21.18 1.71 -5.49
C ASN A 161 21.22 3.23 -5.72
N GLY A 162 20.45 3.74 -6.68
CA GLY A 162 20.33 5.17 -6.96
C GLY A 162 19.61 5.98 -5.88
N LEU A 163 18.88 5.32 -4.97
CA LEU A 163 18.04 5.99 -3.99
C LEU A 163 18.83 6.54 -2.80
N ASP A 164 18.51 7.79 -2.46
CA ASP A 164 18.96 8.53 -1.28
C ASP A 164 17.84 8.85 -0.28
N GLY A 165 16.60 8.48 -0.59
CA GLY A 165 15.45 8.48 0.32
C GLY A 165 15.09 7.08 0.83
N ALA A 166 13.81 6.73 0.69
CA ALA A 166 13.22 5.48 1.17
C ALA A 166 12.63 4.65 0.03
N ALA A 167 12.77 3.33 0.14
CA ALA A 167 12.18 2.39 -0.79
C ALA A 167 11.15 1.53 -0.07
N TYR A 168 9.95 1.50 -0.61
CA TYR A 168 8.81 0.77 -0.08
C TYR A 168 8.42 -0.39 -1.01
N VAL A 169 7.99 -1.49 -0.41
CA VAL A 169 7.41 -2.64 -1.10
C VAL A 169 6.01 -2.88 -0.54
N LEU A 170 5.00 -2.92 -1.41
CA LEU A 170 3.66 -3.36 -1.06
C LEU A 170 3.49 -4.85 -1.42
N GLU A 171 3.10 -5.63 -0.43
CA GLU A 171 2.76 -7.04 -0.57
C GLU A 171 1.24 -7.18 -0.51
N ASN A 172 0.60 -7.52 -1.64
CA ASN A 172 -0.85 -7.69 -1.71
C ASN A 172 -1.30 -8.80 -0.74
N ARG A 173 -2.27 -8.50 0.12
CA ARG A 173 -2.91 -9.44 1.04
C ARG A 173 -4.34 -9.74 0.60
N LYS A 174 -5.08 -8.68 0.25
CA LYS A 174 -6.44 -8.76 -0.29
C LYS A 174 -6.58 -7.80 -1.46
N PRO A 175 -7.15 -8.26 -2.58
CA PRO A 175 -7.28 -7.45 -3.77
C PRO A 175 -8.11 -6.20 -3.49
N PHE A 176 -7.75 -5.10 -4.17
CA PHE A 176 -8.52 -3.87 -4.16
C PHE A 176 -9.64 -3.96 -5.19
N GLY A 177 -10.83 -3.47 -4.86
CA GLY A 177 -11.96 -3.49 -5.77
C GLY A 177 -13.17 -2.71 -5.25
N VAL A 178 -14.14 -2.51 -6.12
CA VAL A 178 -15.39 -1.83 -5.76
C VAL A 178 -16.21 -2.71 -4.83
N GLY A 179 -16.63 -2.15 -3.69
CA GLY A 179 -17.45 -2.84 -2.70
C GLY A 179 -16.71 -3.87 -1.84
N ILE A 180 -15.38 -3.92 -1.89
CA ILE A 180 -14.56 -4.78 -1.03
C ILE A 180 -13.49 -3.96 -0.31
N THR A 181 -13.05 -4.45 0.85
CA THR A 181 -11.89 -3.90 1.56
C THR A 181 -10.61 -4.54 1.05
N GLY A 182 -9.80 -3.75 0.34
CA GLY A 182 -8.47 -4.17 -0.13
C GLY A 182 -7.42 -3.95 0.95
N LYS A 183 -6.38 -4.80 0.96
CA LYS A 183 -5.31 -4.73 1.96
C LYS A 183 -3.96 -5.10 1.36
N SER A 184 -2.95 -4.27 1.58
CA SER A 184 -1.54 -4.56 1.26
C SER A 184 -0.65 -4.27 2.44
N THR A 185 0.32 -5.15 2.70
CA THR A 185 1.33 -4.89 3.71
C THR A 185 2.40 -3.95 3.16
N LEU A 186 2.65 -2.84 3.84
CA LEU A 186 3.68 -1.86 3.49
C LEU A 186 4.99 -2.19 4.20
N ARG A 187 6.05 -2.45 3.42
CA ARG A 187 7.39 -2.78 3.90
C ARG A 187 8.39 -1.69 3.53
N ILE A 188 9.30 -1.35 4.45
CA ILE A 188 10.49 -0.53 4.18
C ILE A 188 11.63 -1.47 3.77
N ALA A 189 11.99 -1.45 2.50
CA ALA A 189 13.14 -2.17 1.95
C ALA A 189 14.45 -1.37 2.13
N LYS A 190 14.39 -0.05 2.02
CA LYS A 190 15.54 0.84 2.20
C LYS A 190 15.09 2.13 2.88
N ASP A 191 15.91 2.62 3.80
CA ASP A 191 15.74 3.91 4.45
C ASP A 191 17.13 4.52 4.61
N ARG A 192 17.46 5.49 3.75
CA ARG A 192 18.79 6.09 3.70
C ARG A 192 19.01 7.12 4.82
N PRO A 193 18.07 8.04 5.10
CA PRO A 193 18.19 8.93 6.27
C PRO A 193 17.97 8.21 7.62
N GLY A 194 17.33 7.03 7.62
CA GLY A 194 17.28 6.14 8.78
C GLY A 194 16.26 6.54 9.85
N GLN A 195 15.27 7.37 9.52
CA GLN A 195 14.28 7.87 10.48
C GLN A 195 12.94 7.13 10.44
N LEU A 196 12.68 6.29 9.44
CA LEU A 196 11.37 5.65 9.26
C LEU A 196 11.27 4.34 10.05
N ARG A 197 12.37 3.58 10.11
CA ARG A 197 12.38 2.25 10.76
C ARG A 197 12.06 2.27 12.25
N LYS A 198 12.19 3.41 12.92
CA LYS A 198 11.83 3.57 14.34
C LYS A 198 10.33 3.41 14.61
N ASN A 199 9.49 3.57 13.58
CA ASN A 199 8.05 3.40 13.62
C ASN A 199 7.60 2.09 12.95
N ALA A 200 8.52 1.15 12.72
CA ALA A 200 8.28 -0.07 11.97
C ALA A 200 8.78 -1.29 12.71
N LEU A 201 8.17 -2.45 12.48
CA LEU A 201 8.56 -3.71 13.11
C LEU A 201 9.44 -4.55 12.17
N PRO A 202 10.44 -5.29 12.67
CA PRO A 202 11.22 -6.20 11.85
C PRO A 202 10.35 -7.34 11.33
N SER A 203 10.75 -7.94 10.21
CA SER A 203 10.06 -9.10 9.63
C SER A 203 11.05 -10.15 9.12
N SER A 204 10.57 -11.37 8.90
CA SER A 204 11.35 -12.48 8.38
C SER A 204 11.88 -12.27 6.95
N SER A 205 11.33 -11.32 6.18
CA SER A 205 11.80 -11.01 4.82
C SER A 205 13.07 -10.14 4.78
N GLY A 206 13.58 -9.72 5.95
CA GLY A 206 14.70 -8.79 6.04
C GLY A 206 14.33 -7.32 5.76
N MET A 207 13.03 -7.05 5.59
CA MET A 207 12.44 -5.70 5.51
C MET A 207 11.73 -5.35 6.82
N PHE A 208 11.35 -4.08 6.99
CA PHE A 208 10.58 -3.63 8.15
C PHE A 208 9.12 -3.42 7.77
N TRP A 209 8.18 -3.98 8.52
CA TRP A 209 6.75 -3.73 8.40
C TRP A 209 6.42 -2.34 8.95
N ALA A 210 6.05 -1.43 8.04
CA ALA A 210 5.73 -0.05 8.36
C ALA A 210 4.24 0.19 8.60
N GLY A 211 3.41 -0.82 8.33
CA GLY A 211 1.96 -0.76 8.45
C GLY A 211 1.27 -1.54 7.35
N ASP A 212 -0.05 -1.56 7.38
CA ASP A 212 -0.87 -2.11 6.31
C ASP A 212 -1.68 -1.01 5.64
N LEU A 213 -1.57 -0.89 4.33
CA LEU A 213 -2.45 -0.09 3.51
C LEU A 213 -3.81 -0.80 3.45
N VAL A 214 -4.85 -0.15 3.96
CA VAL A 214 -6.23 -0.61 3.92
C VAL A 214 -7.04 0.39 3.10
N LEU A 215 -7.80 -0.12 2.14
CA LEU A 215 -8.74 0.67 1.35
C LEU A 215 -10.13 0.06 1.51
N THR A 216 -11.02 0.77 2.19
CA THR A 216 -12.42 0.37 2.35
C THR A 216 -13.23 1.05 1.26
N SER A 217 -13.84 0.27 0.36
CA SER A 217 -14.75 0.79 -0.67
C SER A 217 -16.19 0.76 -0.16
N HIS A 218 -16.85 1.93 -0.16
CA HIS A 218 -18.21 2.08 0.34
C HIS A 218 -19.26 2.05 -0.79
N PRO A 219 -20.46 1.49 -0.54
CA PRO A 219 -21.55 1.46 -1.53
C PRO A 219 -21.98 2.84 -2.06
N GLU A 220 -21.76 3.89 -1.27
CA GLU A 220 -22.12 5.28 -1.60
C GLU A 220 -21.17 5.93 -2.63
N GLY A 221 -20.16 5.19 -3.11
CA GLY A 221 -19.26 5.63 -4.18
C GLY A 221 -18.02 6.37 -3.72
N PHE A 222 -17.71 6.33 -2.41
CA PHE A 222 -16.45 6.82 -1.86
C PHE A 222 -15.63 5.68 -1.25
N SER A 223 -14.36 5.94 -0.98
CA SER A 223 -13.46 4.99 -0.32
C SER A 223 -12.67 5.69 0.77
N GLU A 224 -12.38 4.95 1.84
CA GLU A 224 -11.46 5.40 2.89
C GLU A 224 -10.12 4.67 2.73
N VAL A 225 -9.02 5.43 2.80
CA VAL A 225 -7.67 4.87 2.77
C VAL A 225 -6.97 5.15 4.09
N ALA A 226 -6.32 4.12 4.64
CA ALA A 226 -5.52 4.25 5.85
C ALA A 226 -4.25 3.42 5.74
N VAL A 227 -3.18 3.88 6.40
CA VAL A 227 -2.01 3.05 6.70
C VAL A 227 -2.07 2.72 8.18
N GLU A 228 -2.56 1.52 8.49
CA GLU A 228 -2.67 1.02 9.85
C GLU A 228 -1.29 0.72 10.41
N ALA A 229 -0.98 1.26 11.60
CA ALA A 229 0.32 1.08 12.22
C ALA A 229 0.61 -0.41 12.49
N PRO A 230 1.88 -0.83 12.37
CA PRO A 230 2.27 -2.18 12.70
C PRO A 230 2.13 -2.37 14.21
N HIS A 231 1.59 -3.52 14.60
CA HIS A 231 1.41 -3.89 16.00
C HIS A 231 2.16 -5.19 16.26
N GLU A 232 2.78 -5.32 17.43
CA GLU A 232 3.34 -6.61 17.81
C GLU A 232 2.18 -7.60 17.91
N ALA A 233 2.23 -8.67 17.12
CA ALA A 233 1.27 -9.74 17.25
C ALA A 233 1.35 -10.24 18.70
N SER A 234 0.23 -10.20 19.42
CA SER A 234 0.12 -10.94 20.67
C SER A 234 0.51 -12.38 20.35
N ASN A 235 1.57 -12.89 21.00
CA ASN A 235 2.06 -14.26 20.81
C ASN A 235 1.02 -15.34 21.20
N ALA A 236 -0.19 -14.97 21.58
CA ALA A 236 -1.31 -15.89 21.68
C ALA A 236 -1.78 -16.27 20.27
N PHE A 237 -1.39 -17.46 19.82
CA PHE A 237 -2.01 -18.11 18.67
C PHE A 237 -3.55 -18.05 18.82
N GLN A 238 -4.20 -17.22 18.01
CA GLN A 238 -5.66 -17.15 17.96
C GLN A 238 -6.16 -18.04 16.83
N PRO A 239 -6.83 -19.18 17.11
CA PRO A 239 -7.34 -20.09 16.10
C PRO A 239 -8.61 -19.55 15.41
N THR A 240 -8.51 -18.38 14.77
CA THR A 240 -9.60 -17.61 14.13
C THR A 240 -10.46 -18.44 13.18
N VAL A 241 -9.85 -19.33 12.39
CA VAL A 241 -10.56 -20.28 11.51
C VAL A 241 -11.51 -21.19 12.31
N TYR A 242 -11.05 -21.70 13.45
CA TYR A 242 -11.87 -22.56 14.30
C TYR A 242 -12.92 -21.75 15.06
N MET A 243 -12.61 -20.52 15.45
CA MET A 243 -13.58 -19.60 16.07
C MET A 243 -14.76 -19.33 15.11
N GLY A 244 -14.47 -19.02 13.83
CA GLY A 244 -15.51 -18.84 12.81
C GLY A 244 -16.36 -20.09 12.58
N ARG A 245 -15.75 -21.29 12.57
CA ARG A 245 -16.50 -22.56 12.46
C ARG A 245 -17.42 -22.80 13.65
N ILE A 246 -16.96 -22.51 14.87
CA ILE A 246 -17.78 -22.64 16.08
C ILE A 246 -18.97 -21.69 16.02
N MET A 247 -18.74 -20.41 15.67
CA MET A 247 -19.79 -19.41 15.54
C MET A 247 -20.82 -19.76 14.46
N ALA A 248 -20.37 -20.30 13.32
CA ALA A 248 -21.27 -20.78 12.26
C ALA A 248 -22.19 -21.91 12.74
N VAL A 249 -21.65 -22.88 13.47
CA VAL A 249 -22.45 -24.00 14.02
C VAL A 249 -23.43 -23.52 15.09
N ILE A 250 -23.04 -22.56 15.94
CA ILE A 250 -23.94 -21.97 16.95
C ILE A 250 -25.04 -21.11 16.30
N ASN A 251 -24.72 -20.41 15.22
CA ASN A 251 -25.73 -19.67 14.44
C ASN A 251 -26.75 -20.61 13.79
N ASP A 252 -26.31 -21.75 13.26
CA ASP A 252 -27.17 -22.74 12.61
C ASP A 252 -28.02 -23.53 13.63
N ARG A 253 -27.43 -23.95 14.75
CA ARG A 253 -28.05 -24.93 15.67
C ARG A 253 -28.51 -24.35 17.00
N GLY A 254 -28.24 -23.07 17.26
CA GLY A 254 -28.48 -22.44 18.55
C GLY A 254 -27.42 -22.82 19.61
N PRO A 255 -27.71 -22.59 20.90
CA PRO A 255 -26.74 -22.82 21.98
C PRO A 255 -26.25 -24.28 22.06
N LEU A 256 -24.94 -24.48 22.16
CA LEU A 256 -24.33 -25.81 22.21
C LEU A 256 -23.33 -25.98 23.36
N SER A 257 -23.19 -27.22 23.85
CA SER A 257 -22.14 -27.58 24.80
C SER A 257 -20.80 -27.85 24.10
N LYS A 258 -19.68 -27.70 24.81
CA LYS A 258 -18.33 -28.06 24.33
C LYS A 258 -18.26 -29.44 23.67
N ARG A 259 -18.98 -30.44 24.22
CA ARG A 259 -19.07 -31.80 23.65
C ARG A 259 -19.70 -31.81 22.26
N LEU A 260 -20.81 -31.10 22.07
CA LEU A 260 -21.50 -31.03 20.79
C LEU A 260 -20.73 -30.18 19.78
N ILE A 261 -20.06 -29.11 20.23
CA ILE A 261 -19.18 -28.29 19.40
C ILE A 261 -18.03 -29.14 18.83
N ARG A 262 -17.34 -29.92 19.67
CA ARG A 262 -16.28 -30.85 19.21
C ARG A 262 -16.78 -31.90 18.20
N ALA A 263 -18.02 -32.34 18.34
CA ALA A 263 -18.61 -33.31 17.42
C ALA A 263 -19.03 -32.68 16.08
N ALA A 264 -19.39 -31.39 16.09
CA ALA A 264 -19.86 -30.68 14.91
C ALA A 264 -18.74 -29.99 14.11
N VAL A 265 -17.63 -29.63 14.76
CA VAL A 265 -16.50 -28.94 14.12
C VAL A 265 -15.35 -29.92 13.85
N THR A 266 -14.97 -30.06 12.58
CA THR A 266 -13.85 -30.92 12.17
C THR A 266 -12.50 -30.31 12.53
N GLY A 267 -11.69 -31.02 13.32
CA GLY A 267 -10.32 -30.61 13.68
C GLY A 267 -9.73 -31.34 14.89
N LYS A 268 -8.51 -30.95 15.28
CA LYS A 268 -7.89 -31.42 16.52
C LYS A 268 -8.63 -30.83 17.72
N ALA A 269 -8.99 -31.67 18.70
CA ALA A 269 -9.75 -31.25 19.88
C ALA A 269 -9.10 -30.06 20.61
N MET A 270 -7.78 -30.10 20.81
CA MET A 270 -7.04 -29.03 21.49
C MET A 270 -7.18 -27.67 20.81
N THR A 271 -7.23 -27.64 19.47
CA THR A 271 -7.39 -26.39 18.70
C THR A 271 -8.82 -25.87 18.75
N ILE A 272 -9.81 -26.78 18.71
CA ILE A 272 -11.23 -26.43 18.87
C ILE A 272 -11.49 -25.87 20.28
N ASP A 273 -10.87 -26.47 21.30
CA ASP A 273 -11.02 -26.02 22.68
C ASP A 273 -10.42 -24.63 22.88
N SER A 274 -9.18 -24.42 22.40
CA SER A 274 -8.54 -23.11 22.46
C SER A 274 -9.35 -22.03 21.74
N ALA A 275 -10.01 -22.37 20.63
CA ALA A 275 -10.90 -21.46 19.92
C ALA A 275 -12.18 -21.15 20.71
N LEU A 276 -12.79 -22.16 21.33
CA LEU A 276 -13.96 -21.98 22.19
C LEU A 276 -13.64 -21.12 23.40
N ASP A 277 -12.53 -21.41 24.09
CA ASP A 277 -12.11 -20.68 25.28
C ASP A 277 -11.83 -19.20 24.92
N GLN A 278 -11.20 -18.94 23.76
CA GLN A 278 -10.99 -17.58 23.26
C GLN A 278 -12.31 -16.85 22.93
N LEU A 279 -13.28 -17.51 22.28
CA LEU A 279 -14.60 -16.93 22.00
C LEU A 279 -15.37 -16.56 23.28
N ILE A 280 -15.18 -17.32 24.35
CA ILE A 280 -15.77 -17.02 25.66
C ILE A 280 -15.06 -15.81 26.29
N LEU A 281 -13.71 -15.82 26.32
CA LEU A 281 -12.90 -14.73 26.87
C LEU A 281 -13.17 -13.39 26.17
N ASP A 282 -13.33 -13.40 24.84
CA ASP A 282 -13.61 -12.20 24.04
C ASP A 282 -15.11 -11.78 24.09
N GLY A 283 -15.93 -12.57 24.79
CA GLY A 283 -17.35 -12.29 25.03
C GLY A 283 -18.23 -12.47 23.80
N TYR A 284 -17.83 -13.32 22.85
CA TYR A 284 -18.70 -13.75 21.74
C TYR A 284 -19.68 -14.84 22.18
N LEU A 285 -19.28 -15.68 23.13
CA LEU A 285 -20.08 -16.77 23.69
C LEU A 285 -20.22 -16.64 25.21
N SER A 286 -21.33 -17.15 25.76
CA SER A 286 -21.53 -17.21 27.22
C SER A 286 -20.63 -18.24 27.90
N GLU A 287 -20.19 -17.93 29.13
CA GLU A 287 -19.51 -18.91 30.00
C GLU A 287 -20.43 -20.07 30.40
N ALA A 288 -21.73 -19.81 30.53
CA ALA A 288 -22.73 -20.82 30.85
C ALA A 288 -22.87 -21.84 29.71
N THR A 289 -23.05 -23.11 30.07
CA THR A 289 -23.34 -24.20 29.14
C THR A 289 -24.84 -24.49 29.14
N PRO A 290 -25.52 -24.62 27.97
CA PRO A 290 -24.97 -24.51 26.61
C PRO A 290 -24.56 -23.07 26.24
N HIS A 291 -23.44 -22.95 25.53
CA HIS A 291 -22.85 -21.65 25.15
C HIS A 291 -23.76 -20.94 24.15
N THR A 292 -24.21 -19.75 24.53
CA THR A 292 -25.11 -18.91 23.74
C THR A 292 -24.32 -17.78 23.07
N LYS A 293 -24.70 -17.42 21.84
CA LYS A 293 -24.12 -16.26 21.14
C LYS A 293 -24.47 -14.96 21.84
N LEU A 294 -23.46 -14.15 22.17
CA LEU A 294 -23.60 -12.84 22.79
C LEU A 294 -23.31 -11.70 21.81
N LYS A 295 -22.41 -11.91 20.85
CA LYS A 295 -22.03 -10.94 19.81
C LYS A 295 -22.03 -11.59 18.43
N GLU A 296 -22.30 -10.80 17.39
CA GLU A 296 -22.12 -11.28 16.02
C GLU A 296 -20.65 -11.52 15.73
N TRP A 297 -20.37 -12.59 14.99
CA TRP A 297 -19.04 -12.85 14.45
C TRP A 297 -18.96 -12.26 13.06
N VAL A 298 -18.41 -11.06 12.95
CA VAL A 298 -18.04 -10.48 11.67
C VAL A 298 -16.70 -11.08 11.29
N VAL A 299 -16.64 -11.73 10.12
CA VAL A 299 -15.39 -12.28 9.60
C VAL A 299 -14.54 -11.10 9.13
N ASP A 300 -13.91 -10.41 10.06
CA ASP A 300 -12.75 -9.58 9.75
C ASP A 300 -11.56 -10.53 9.60
N ASP A 301 -11.55 -11.23 8.47
CA ASP A 301 -10.43 -11.17 7.55
C ASP A 301 -9.03 -11.55 8.10
N VAL A 302 -8.97 -12.58 8.96
CA VAL A 302 -7.73 -13.29 9.32
C VAL A 302 -7.58 -14.55 8.47
N ALA A 303 -7.05 -14.37 7.27
CA ALA A 303 -6.32 -15.37 6.50
C ALA A 303 -5.15 -14.68 5.79
#